data_AF-A0A7V2LKS9-F1
#
_entry.id   AF-A0A7V2LKS9-F1
#
_cell.length_a   1.000
_cell.length_b   1.000
_cell.length_c   1.000
_cell.angle_alpha   90.00
_cell.angle_beta   90.00
_cell.angle_gamma   90.00
#
_symmetry.space_group_name_H-M   'P 1'
#
loop_
_entity.id
_entity.type
_entity.pdbx_description
1 polymer ?
#
loop_
_entity_poly.entity_id
_entity_poly.type
_entity_poly.pdbx_seq_one_letter_code
_entity_poly.pdbx_strand_id
1 'polypeptide(L)' 'MQPPTRKATFIIRLWTDGDPLDDNAWRGTAEHIGSGQPRQFQTLDEFIDWLRQELAKTKFENGSGLCRRGA' A
#
# COMPACT_ATOMS: atom_id res chain seq x y z
N MET A 1 -0.28 25.91 -12.40
CA MET A 1 -0.55 24.50 -12.74
C MET A 1 -0.54 23.70 -11.46
N GLN A 2 -1.66 23.13 -11.03
CA GLN A 2 -1.68 22.21 -9.89
C GLN A 2 -0.91 20.95 -10.28
N PRO A 3 -0.01 20.43 -9.43
CA PRO A 3 0.59 19.12 -9.69
C PRO A 3 -0.54 18.09 -9.79
N PRO A 4 -0.45 17.11 -10.71
CA PRO A 4 -1.48 16.09 -10.84
C PRO A 4 -1.62 15.36 -9.50
N THR A 5 -2.81 15.44 -8.89
CA THR A 5 -3.12 14.74 -7.64
C THR A 5 -3.06 13.23 -7.90
N ARG A 6 -2.03 12.57 -7.38
CA ARG A 6 -1.90 11.11 -7.43
C ARG A 6 -2.80 10.51 -6.37
N LYS A 7 -3.64 9.55 -6.77
CA LYS A 7 -4.57 8.84 -5.88
C LYS A 7 -4.25 7.35 -5.94
N ALA A 8 -4.24 6.70 -4.79
CA ALA A 8 -4.23 5.25 -4.65
C ALA A 8 -5.37 4.89 -3.70
N THR A 9 -6.07 3.78 -3.99
CA THR A 9 -7.24 3.35 -3.22
C THR A 9 -6.98 1.97 -2.66
N PHE A 10 -7.25 1.80 -1.37
CA PHE A 10 -7.04 0.54 -0.66
C PHE A 10 -8.31 0.15 0.09
N ILE A 11 -8.63 -1.15 0.12
CA ILE A 11 -9.59 -1.72 1.06
C ILE A 11 -8.79 -2.35 2.18
N ILE A 12 -9.03 -1.91 3.42
CA ILE A 12 -8.31 -2.40 4.60
C ILE A 12 -9.33 -3.00 5.57
N ARG A 13 -9.02 -4.18 6.09
CA ARG A 13 -9.77 -4.85 7.16
C ARG A 13 -8.81 -5.12 8.32
N LEU A 14 -9.17 -4.66 9.50
CA LEU A 14 -8.43 -4.87 10.74
C LEU A 14 -9.33 -5.61 11.73
N TRP A 15 -8.76 -6.54 12.47
CA TRP A 15 -9.40 -7.20 13.59
C TRP A 15 -8.35 -7.56 14.64
N THR A 16 -8.78 -7.89 15.85
CA THR A 16 -7.89 -8.37 16.92
C THR A 16 -8.32 -9.76 17.33
N ASP A 17 -7.36 -10.66 17.49
CA ASP A 17 -7.58 -12.01 18.03
C ASP A 17 -7.28 -12.06 19.56
N GLY A 18 -7.06 -10.89 20.19
CA GLY A 18 -6.68 -10.77 21.59
C GLY A 18 -7.04 -9.42 22.20
N ASP A 19 -6.19 -8.92 23.10
CA ASP A 19 -6.38 -7.60 23.71
C ASP A 19 -6.18 -6.49 22.65
N PRO A 20 -7.16 -5.60 22.41
CA PRO A 20 -6.98 -4.45 21.52
C PRO A 20 -5.83 -3.51 21.91
N LEU A 21 -5.38 -3.56 23.17
CA LEU A 21 -4.24 -2.78 23.69
C LEU A 21 -2.87 -3.43 23.39
N ASP A 22 -2.84 -4.68 22.93
CA ASP A 22 -1.62 -5.33 22.45
C ASP A 22 -1.48 -5.12 20.95
N ASP A 23 -0.48 -4.32 20.54
CA ASP A 23 -0.18 -4.05 19.13
C ASP A 23 0.11 -5.33 18.33
N ASN A 24 0.55 -6.40 18.99
CA ASN A 24 0.79 -7.71 18.39
C ASN A 24 -0.45 -8.60 18.30
N ALA A 25 -1.59 -8.18 18.83
CA ALA A 25 -2.87 -8.91 18.71
C ALA A 25 -3.66 -8.50 17.45
N TRP A 26 -3.28 -7.37 16.83
CA TRP A 26 -3.91 -6.87 15.61
C TRP A 26 -3.51 -7.70 14.40
N ARG A 27 -4.51 -8.06 13.61
CA ARG A 27 -4.40 -8.76 12.33
C ARG A 27 -5.15 -7.96 11.28
N GLY A 28 -4.85 -8.23 10.02
CA GLY A 28 -5.67 -7.68 8.98
C GLY A 28 -5.32 -8.12 7.58
N THR A 29 -6.11 -7.62 6.66
CA THR A 29 -5.87 -7.73 5.22
C THR A 29 -6.00 -6.36 4.58
N ALA A 30 -5.17 -6.12 3.57
CA ALA A 30 -5.26 -4.95 2.73
C ALA A 30 -5.20 -5.35 1.27
N GLU A 31 -6.02 -4.69 0.46
CA GLU A 31 -6.08 -4.91 -0.98
C GLU A 31 -5.95 -3.56 -1.68
N HIS A 32 -5.03 -3.47 -2.62
CA HIS A 32 -4.89 -2.30 -3.48
C HIS A 32 -5.85 -2.40 -4.67
N ILE A 33 -6.71 -1.40 -4.80
CA ILE A 33 -7.70 -1.30 -5.87
C ILE A 33 -6.98 -0.83 -7.14
N GLY A 34 -6.53 -1.81 -7.91
CA GLY A 34 -5.76 -1.64 -9.14
C GLY A 34 -4.86 -2.84 -9.42
N SER A 35 -4.18 -3.37 -8.39
CA SER A 35 -3.41 -4.62 -8.51
C SER A 35 -4.23 -5.87 -8.18
N GLY A 36 -5.30 -5.73 -7.38
CA GLY A 36 -6.25 -6.80 -7.05
C GLY A 36 -5.66 -7.94 -6.21
N GLN A 37 -4.47 -7.74 -5.63
CA GLN A 37 -3.85 -8.76 -4.78
C GLN A 37 -4.03 -8.41 -3.30
N PRO A 38 -4.82 -9.19 -2.55
CA PRO A 38 -4.94 -9.01 -1.11
C PRO A 38 -3.65 -9.48 -0.43
N ARG A 39 -3.21 -8.71 0.55
CA ARG A 39 -2.09 -9.03 1.43
C ARG A 39 -2.59 -9.13 2.87
N GLN A 40 -2.28 -10.25 3.53
CA GLN A 40 -2.52 -10.43 4.94
C GLN A 40 -1.31 -9.93 5.73
N PHE A 41 -1.55 -9.39 6.93
CA PHE A 41 -0.51 -8.96 7.85
C PHE A 41 -0.79 -9.45 9.27
N GLN A 42 0.28 -9.78 9.98
CA GLN A 42 0.23 -10.35 11.32
C GLN A 42 0.38 -9.30 12.42
N THR A 43 0.90 -8.12 12.11
CA THR A 43 1.05 -7.02 13.06
C THR A 43 0.63 -5.71 12.41
N LEU A 44 0.29 -4.72 13.24
CA LEU A 44 -0.01 -3.38 12.75
C LEU A 44 1.21 -2.73 12.07
N ASP A 45 2.41 -2.96 12.60
CA ASP A 45 3.65 -2.44 12.01
C ASP A 45 3.89 -2.96 10.58
N GLU A 46 3.66 -4.26 10.35
CA GLU A 46 3.79 -4.86 9.02
C GLU A 46 2.86 -4.17 7.99
N PHE A 47 1.63 -3.86 8.41
CA PHE A 47 0.68 -3.13 7.57
C PHE A 47 1.15 -1.71 7.24
N ILE A 48 1.63 -0.96 8.24
CA ILE A 48 2.09 0.42 8.04
C ILE A 48 3.31 0.46 7.12
N ASP A 49 4.26 -0.45 7.31
CA ASP A 49 5.45 -0.53 6.46
C ASP A 49 5.10 -0.93 5.03
N TRP A 50 4.18 -1.87 4.85
CA TRP A 50 3.68 -2.22 3.52
C TRP A 50 2.98 -1.02 2.84
N LEU A 51 2.10 -0.31 3.54
CA LEU A 51 1.39 0.85 3.00
C LEU A 51 2.36 1.95 2.55
N ARG A 52 3.41 2.21 3.34
CA ARG A 52 4.49 3.14 2.97
C ARG A 52 5.21 2.70 1.69
N GLN A 53 5.50 1.41 1.54
CA GLN A 53 6.15 0.87 0.34
C GLN A 53 5.25 0.97 -0.90
N GLU A 54 3.96 0.66 -0.80
CA GLU A 54 3.03 0.78 -1.92
C GLU A 54 2.88 2.24 -2.38
N LEU A 55 2.72 3.17 -1.43
CA LEU A 55 2.68 4.60 -1.74
C LEU A 55 4.00 5.11 -2.35
N ALA A 56 5.14 4.51 -1.98
CA ALA A 56 6.41 4.80 -2.63
C ALA A 56 6.46 4.25 -4.06
N LYS A 57 5.98 3.03 -4.33
CA LYS A 57 5.92 2.45 -5.68
C LYS A 57 5.03 3.26 -6.63
N THR A 58 3.88 3.73 -6.16
CA THR A 58 3.02 4.66 -6.93
C THR A 58 3.75 5.97 -7.26
N LYS A 59 4.81 6.35 -6.52
CA LYS A 59 5.66 7.48 -6.90
C LYS A 59 6.60 7.16 -8.07
N PHE A 60 7.07 5.92 -8.18
CA PHE A 60 8.09 5.47 -9.15
C PHE A 60 7.55 5.03 -10.52
N GLU A 61 6.34 4.49 -10.62
CA GLU A 61 5.81 4.03 -11.92
C GLU A 61 5.58 5.15 -12.95
N ASN A 62 5.55 6.42 -12.51
CA ASN A 62 5.50 7.59 -13.40
C ASN A 62 6.86 8.30 -13.57
N GLY A 63 7.96 7.70 -13.07
CA GLY A 63 9.34 8.13 -13.33
C GLY A 63 9.96 7.51 -14.58
N SER A 64 9.37 6.43 -15.12
CA SER A 64 9.76 5.82 -16.41
C SER A 64 9.05 6.52 -17.57
N GLY A 65 9.27 7.83 -17.67
CA GLY A 65 9.15 8.54 -18.93
C GLY A 65 10.17 7.96 -19.90
N LEU A 66 9.70 7.14 -20.83
CA LEU A 66 10.07 7.18 -22.25
C LEU A 66 11.55 7.54 -22.53
N CYS A 67 12.49 6.62 -22.33
CA CYS A 67 13.73 6.67 -23.11
C CYS A 67 13.43 6.14 -24.51
N ARG A 68 13.02 7.07 -25.41
CA ARG A 68 13.19 6.89 -26.86
C ARG A 68 14.64 6.50 -27.14
N ARG A 69 14.87 5.40 -27.84
CA ARG A 69 16.01 5.29 -28.76
C ARG A 69 15.50 4.74 -30.07
N GLY A 70 15.28 5.65 -31.00
CA GLY A 70 15.35 5.31 -32.42
C GLY A 70 16.81 5.08 -32.79
N ALA A 71 17.04 4.06 -33.58
CA ALA A 71 18.10 3.95 -34.57
C ALA A 71 17.57 3.02 -35.66
#